data_AF-A0A960HHQ1-F1
#
_entry.id   AF-A0A960HHQ1-F1
#
_cell.length_a   1.000
_cell.length_b   1.000
_cell.length_c   1.000
_cell.angle_alpha   90.00
_cell.angle_beta   90.00
_cell.angle_gamma   90.00
#
_symmetry.space_group_name_H-M   'P 1'
#
loop_
_entity.id
_entity.type
_entity.pdbx_description
1 polymer ?
#
loop_
_entity_poly.entity_id
_entity_poly.type
_entity_poly.pdbx_seq_one_letter_code
_entity_poly.pdbx_strand_id
1 'polypeptide(L)'
;MATGESVIVQLKLLGAASMSRDAKAAAGALQGIGTAASRAEARGLTRLNRMSRNLGSGLATLQHHARTAAIGIGTVGAAATGFIARAGFGMNQTIDRQRVSFETFTGSAKKAAWIMGQVQKIAKDSPALSVDTAGAGVQSLMAYGMSAEKAIKLTRILSDQAAASGKDIDQSMSLGALALGQIAAKGKLSAEELGQLTEGVALNRNLVAKNLGMSGAEFAKQMAAGKIAAVDAIPAIEKAMQQQSRGGQARLARTTEGQFGKLQDVWSQAAGKLTKPFYDAAGRLAGRLADRLGNVKWENLGKQAFA
;
A
#
# COMPACT_ATOMS: atom_id res chain seq x y z
N MET A 1 -8.98 6.20 -43.83
CA MET A 1 -9.37 5.36 -42.68
C MET A 1 -8.09 4.78 -42.07
N ALA A 2 -7.56 5.42 -41.03
CA ALA A 2 -6.47 4.84 -40.24
C ALA A 2 -7.13 3.86 -39.24
N THR A 3 -6.76 2.59 -39.30
CA THR A 3 -7.32 1.54 -38.45
C THR A 3 -6.92 1.77 -36.98
N GLY A 4 -7.85 1.56 -36.05
CA GLY A 4 -7.71 1.86 -34.62
C GLY A 4 -6.51 1.20 -33.91
N GLU A 5 -5.84 0.22 -34.55
CA GLU A 5 -4.58 -0.36 -34.08
C GLU A 5 -3.40 0.63 -34.14
N SER A 6 -3.34 1.54 -35.12
CA SER A 6 -2.19 2.45 -35.25
C SER A 6 -2.19 3.52 -34.15
N VAL A 7 -3.38 3.94 -33.70
CA VAL A 7 -3.57 4.93 -32.62
C VAL A 7 -3.21 4.32 -31.25
N ILE A 8 -3.56 3.05 -31.00
CA ILE A 8 -3.22 2.35 -29.77
C ILE A 8 -1.70 2.07 -29.68
N VAL A 9 -1.06 1.73 -30.80
CA VAL A 9 0.40 1.54 -30.87
C VAL A 9 1.13 2.88 -30.65
N GLN A 10 0.64 3.97 -31.25
CA GLN A 10 1.20 5.31 -31.01
C GLN A 10 1.00 5.81 -29.58
N LEU A 11 -0.15 5.55 -28.93
CA LEU A 11 -0.39 5.88 -27.52
C LEU A 11 0.51 5.07 -26.56
N LYS A 12 0.75 3.79 -26.86
CA LYS A 12 1.71 2.96 -26.11
C LYS A 12 3.16 3.45 -26.28
N LEU A 13 3.53 3.90 -27.48
CA LEU A 13 4.85 4.49 -27.75
C LEU A 13 5.02 5.88 -27.12
N LEU A 14 3.97 6.71 -27.13
CA LEU A 14 3.96 8.03 -26.49
C LEU A 14 4.00 7.94 -24.96
N GLY A 15 3.32 6.96 -24.36
CA GLY A 15 3.41 6.63 -22.94
C GLY A 15 4.78 6.08 -22.53
N ALA A 16 5.39 5.24 -23.36
CA ALA A 16 6.76 4.76 -23.13
C ALA A 16 7.81 5.87 -23.30
N ALA A 17 7.59 6.81 -24.22
CA ALA A 17 8.47 7.94 -24.46
C ALA A 17 8.36 9.04 -23.38
N SER A 18 7.15 9.31 -22.85
CA SER A 18 6.97 10.21 -21.70
C SER A 18 7.57 9.59 -20.43
N MET A 19 7.33 8.31 -20.16
CA MET A 19 7.94 7.61 -19.02
C MET A 19 9.48 7.56 -19.11
N SER A 20 10.05 7.42 -20.31
CA SER A 20 11.50 7.47 -20.54
C SER A 20 12.09 8.87 -20.30
N ARG A 21 11.36 9.92 -20.65
CA ARG A 21 11.76 11.31 -20.38
C ARG A 21 11.67 11.64 -18.89
N ASP A 22 10.62 11.22 -18.21
CA ASP A 22 10.44 11.45 -16.77
C ASP A 22 11.43 10.61 -15.94
N ALA A 23 11.77 9.40 -16.40
CA ALA A 23 12.83 8.58 -15.81
C ALA A 23 14.23 9.19 -16.01
N LYS A 24 14.51 9.79 -17.18
CA LYS A 24 15.76 10.53 -17.43
C LYS A 24 15.85 11.82 -16.61
N ALA A 25 14.73 12.53 -16.43
CA ALA A 25 14.66 13.72 -15.56
C ALA A 25 14.87 13.36 -14.09
N ALA A 26 14.28 12.26 -13.61
CA ALA A 26 14.48 11.77 -12.25
C ALA A 26 15.91 11.22 -12.02
N ALA A 27 16.50 10.56 -13.01
CA ALA A 27 17.91 10.12 -12.96
C ALA A 27 18.87 11.31 -12.98
N GLY A 28 18.57 12.36 -13.76
CA GLY A 28 19.30 13.62 -13.77
C GLY A 28 19.21 14.39 -12.45
N ALA A 29 18.03 14.42 -11.82
CA ALA A 29 17.84 15.02 -10.49
C ALA A 29 18.62 14.26 -9.39
N LEU A 30 18.65 12.93 -9.46
CA LEU A 30 19.42 12.08 -8.54
C LEU A 30 20.95 12.18 -8.76
N GLN A 31 21.40 12.32 -10.01
CA GLN A 31 22.80 12.63 -10.32
C GLN A 31 23.19 14.06 -9.89
N GLY A 32 22.28 15.02 -9.97
CA GLY A 32 22.46 16.39 -9.48
C GLY A 32 22.67 16.45 -7.96
N ILE A 33 21.90 15.65 -7.21
CA ILE A 33 22.06 15.51 -5.75
C ILE A 33 23.40 14.83 -5.39
N GLY A 34 23.82 13.81 -6.16
CA GLY A 34 25.12 13.14 -5.97
C GLY A 34 26.35 13.98 -6.35
N THR A 35 26.21 14.92 -7.29
CA THR A 35 27.29 15.81 -7.73
C THR A 35 27.40 17.10 -6.92
N ALA A 36 26.30 17.54 -6.26
CA ALA A 36 26.32 18.58 -5.25
C ALA A 36 26.96 18.08 -3.93
N ALA A 37 26.69 16.83 -3.56
CA ALA A 37 27.28 16.18 -2.37
C ALA A 37 28.78 15.87 -2.51
N SER A 38 29.27 15.59 -3.72
CA SER A 38 30.68 15.26 -3.96
C SER A 38 31.65 16.46 -3.93
N ARG A 39 31.16 17.69 -4.02
CA ARG A 39 32.01 18.91 -3.94
C ARG A 39 32.27 19.38 -2.51
N ALA A 40 31.54 18.87 -1.51
CA ALA A 40 31.61 19.38 -0.13
C ALA A 40 32.59 18.62 0.80
N GLU A 41 33.12 17.44 0.43
CA GLU A 41 33.83 16.56 1.40
C GLU A 41 35.15 15.97 0.88
N ALA A 42 36.03 16.80 0.33
CA ALA A 42 37.34 16.37 -0.20
C ALA A 42 38.32 15.77 0.84
N ARG A 43 37.99 15.71 2.13
CA ARG A 43 38.91 15.23 3.19
C ARG A 43 38.44 13.99 3.98
N GLY A 44 37.20 13.52 3.79
CA GLY A 44 36.65 12.33 4.45
C GLY A 44 36.77 11.01 3.66
N LEU A 45 37.14 11.10 2.38
CA LEU A 45 36.98 10.04 1.37
C LEU A 45 37.94 8.85 1.50
N THR A 46 39.07 8.99 2.19
CA THR A 46 40.09 7.93 2.27
C THR A 46 39.70 6.80 3.23
N ARG A 47 38.83 7.05 4.23
CA ARG A 47 38.27 6.00 5.10
C ARG A 47 37.06 5.27 4.49
N LEU A 48 36.27 5.96 3.67
CA LEU A 48 35.12 5.39 2.95
C LEU A 48 35.53 4.37 1.88
N ASN A 49 36.73 4.53 1.29
CA ASN A 49 37.23 3.63 0.25
C ASN A 49 37.61 2.22 0.76
N ARG A 50 37.72 2.04 2.08
CA ARG A 50 37.91 0.72 2.73
C ARG A 50 36.58 0.04 3.07
N MET A 51 35.54 0.83 3.33
CA MET A 51 34.18 0.35 3.59
C MET A 51 33.41 0.04 2.29
N SER A 52 33.74 0.73 1.20
CA SER A 52 33.25 0.50 -0.18
C SER A 52 33.61 -0.90 -0.73
N ARG A 53 34.78 -1.45 -0.39
CA ARG A 53 35.21 -2.78 -0.87
C ARG A 53 34.39 -3.95 -0.33
N ASN A 54 33.75 -3.80 0.84
CA ASN A 54 32.84 -4.80 1.41
C ASN A 54 31.37 -4.57 1.01
N LEU A 55 31.06 -3.43 0.38
CA LEU A 55 29.76 -3.14 -0.24
C LEU A 55 29.71 -3.60 -1.71
N GLY A 56 30.86 -3.66 -2.39
CA GLY A 56 30.99 -4.12 -3.78
C GLY A 56 30.62 -5.58 -4.00
N SER A 57 30.82 -6.45 -3.01
CA SER A 57 30.42 -7.87 -3.09
C SER A 57 28.89 -8.04 -3.00
N GLY A 58 28.18 -7.19 -2.25
CA GLY A 58 26.72 -7.22 -2.15
C GLY A 58 25.99 -6.72 -3.41
N LEU A 59 26.59 -5.77 -4.15
CA LEU A 59 26.08 -5.33 -5.45
C LEU A 59 26.30 -6.39 -6.55
N ALA A 60 27.41 -7.14 -6.48
CA ALA A 60 27.68 -8.22 -7.43
C ALA A 60 26.71 -9.41 -7.27
N THR A 61 26.29 -9.72 -6.04
CA THR A 61 25.26 -10.76 -5.78
C THR A 61 23.87 -10.30 -6.28
N LEU A 62 23.56 -9.00 -6.18
CA LEU A 62 22.36 -8.39 -6.74
C LEU A 62 22.37 -8.44 -8.29
N GLN A 63 23.52 -8.20 -8.91
CA GLN A 63 23.73 -8.35 -10.35
C GLN A 63 23.62 -9.81 -10.82
N HIS A 64 24.01 -10.78 -9.97
CA HIS A 64 23.92 -12.20 -10.28
C HIS A 64 22.48 -12.74 -10.14
N HIS A 65 21.73 -12.31 -9.11
CA HIS A 65 20.33 -12.72 -8.91
C HIS A 65 19.33 -11.98 -9.82
N ALA A 66 19.65 -10.75 -10.25
CA ALA A 66 18.87 -10.04 -11.27
C ALA A 66 18.95 -10.71 -12.65
N ARG A 67 20.04 -11.43 -12.96
CA ARG A 67 20.16 -12.22 -14.20
C ARG A 67 19.31 -13.49 -14.17
N THR A 68 19.09 -14.11 -13.01
CA THR A 68 18.31 -15.35 -12.88
C THR A 68 16.81 -15.12 -12.67
N ALA A 69 16.38 -13.94 -12.21
CA ALA A 69 14.96 -13.56 -12.13
C ALA A 69 14.40 -13.01 -13.46
N ALA A 70 15.25 -12.91 -14.50
CA ALA A 70 14.91 -12.44 -15.84
C ALA A 70 14.28 -13.56 -16.69
N ILE A 71 13.15 -14.13 -16.25
CA ILE A 71 12.26 -14.83 -17.18
C ILE A 71 11.35 -13.76 -17.80
N GLY A 72 11.80 -13.14 -18.90
CA GLY A 72 10.85 -12.56 -19.86
C GLY A 72 11.19 -11.29 -20.66
N ILE A 73 12.13 -10.42 -20.26
CA ILE A 73 12.46 -9.22 -21.07
C ILE A 73 13.97 -8.96 -21.05
N GLY A 74 14.65 -9.31 -22.14
CA GLY A 74 16.05 -9.00 -22.36
C GLY A 74 16.28 -7.50 -22.54
N THR A 75 17.45 -7.03 -22.07
CA THR A 75 18.08 -5.71 -22.31
C THR A 75 17.78 -4.52 -21.36
N VAL A 76 17.52 -4.74 -20.06
CA VAL A 76 17.31 -3.64 -19.10
C VAL A 76 18.25 -3.71 -17.88
N GLY A 77 19.47 -3.17 -17.98
CA GLY A 77 20.48 -3.23 -16.90
C GLY A 77 20.43 -2.10 -15.86
N ALA A 78 20.34 -0.84 -16.29
CA ALA A 78 20.38 0.32 -15.38
C ALA A 78 18.98 0.89 -15.06
N ALA A 79 18.09 0.96 -16.06
CA ALA A 79 16.73 1.48 -15.88
C ALA A 79 15.84 0.55 -15.02
N ALA A 80 16.00 -0.78 -15.16
CA ALA A 80 15.31 -1.76 -14.33
C ALA A 80 15.79 -1.65 -12.88
N THR A 81 17.10 -1.45 -12.66
CA THR A 81 17.66 -1.30 -11.30
C THR A 81 17.09 -0.07 -10.59
N GLY A 82 16.96 1.07 -11.27
CA GLY A 82 16.36 2.28 -10.69
C GLY A 82 14.85 2.14 -10.41
N PHE A 83 14.10 1.51 -11.32
CA PHE A 83 12.67 1.26 -11.15
C PHE A 83 12.39 0.24 -10.03
N ILE A 84 13.14 -0.86 -9.98
CA ILE A 84 13.07 -1.87 -8.92
C ILE A 84 13.44 -1.26 -7.57
N ALA A 85 14.49 -0.41 -7.52
CA ALA A 85 14.88 0.28 -6.31
C ALA A 85 13.77 1.21 -5.79
N ARG A 86 13.16 2.03 -6.64
CA ARG A 86 12.09 2.95 -6.25
C ARG A 86 10.82 2.21 -5.81
N ALA A 87 10.34 1.25 -6.61
CA ALA A 87 9.16 0.46 -6.28
C ALA A 87 9.38 -0.37 -5.00
N GLY A 88 10.55 -0.98 -4.87
CA GLY A 88 10.92 -1.77 -3.70
C GLY A 88 11.09 -0.94 -2.43
N PHE A 89 11.68 0.26 -2.52
CA PHE A 89 11.76 1.19 -1.39
C PHE A 89 10.39 1.67 -0.95
N GLY A 90 9.50 2.01 -1.89
CA GLY A 90 8.12 2.37 -1.59
C GLY A 90 7.39 1.24 -0.86
N MET A 91 7.51 0.00 -1.35
CA MET A 91 6.91 -1.16 -0.70
C MET A 91 7.49 -1.42 0.71
N ASN A 92 8.81 -1.34 0.89
CA ASN A 92 9.42 -1.48 2.22
C ASN A 92 8.97 -0.39 3.18
N GLN A 93 8.82 0.85 2.69
CA GLN A 93 8.29 1.95 3.48
C GLN A 93 6.84 1.71 3.91
N THR A 94 5.99 1.20 3.02
CA THR A 94 4.61 0.79 3.37
C THR A 94 4.62 -0.30 4.44
N ILE A 95 5.44 -1.34 4.27
CA ILE A 95 5.55 -2.44 5.24
C ILE A 95 5.99 -1.92 6.62
N ASP A 96 7.00 -1.04 6.68
CA ASP A 96 7.49 -0.49 7.94
C ASP A 96 6.42 0.37 8.64
N ARG A 97 5.77 1.29 7.91
CA ARG A 97 4.68 2.11 8.46
C ARG A 97 3.54 1.25 9.00
N GLN A 98 3.12 0.24 8.22
CA GLN A 98 2.01 -0.62 8.62
C GLN A 98 2.37 -1.50 9.81
N ARG A 99 3.59 -2.05 9.85
CA ARG A 99 4.09 -2.81 10.98
C ARG A 99 4.09 -1.99 12.26
N VAL A 100 4.64 -0.77 12.22
CA VAL A 100 4.64 0.13 13.37
C VAL A 100 3.22 0.42 13.84
N SER A 101 2.31 0.75 12.92
CA SER A 101 0.89 0.98 13.25
C SER A 101 0.23 -0.24 13.90
N PHE A 102 0.40 -1.44 13.34
CA PHE A 102 -0.15 -2.67 13.93
C PHE A 102 0.50 -3.00 15.28
N GLU A 103 1.79 -2.70 15.46
CA GLU A 103 2.47 -2.87 16.74
C GLU A 103 1.89 -1.90 17.79
N THR A 104 1.63 -0.65 17.43
CA THR A 104 0.94 0.32 18.29
C THR A 104 -0.44 -0.17 18.71
N PHE A 105 -1.25 -0.69 17.78
CA PHE A 105 -2.59 -1.20 18.12
C PHE A 105 -2.58 -2.48 18.95
N THR A 106 -1.55 -3.32 18.83
CA THR A 106 -1.51 -4.64 19.47
C THR A 106 -0.59 -4.72 20.68
N GLY A 107 0.30 -3.75 20.87
CA GLY A 107 1.39 -3.79 21.84
C GLY A 107 2.40 -4.92 21.60
N SER A 108 2.41 -5.55 20.42
CA SER A 108 3.22 -6.75 20.18
C SER A 108 3.73 -6.84 18.75
N ALA A 109 5.05 -6.77 18.59
CA ALA A 109 5.74 -7.02 17.33
C ALA A 109 5.35 -8.37 16.67
N LYS A 110 5.11 -9.42 17.48
CA LYS A 110 4.70 -10.74 16.97
C LYS A 110 3.29 -10.71 16.39
N LYS A 111 2.34 -10.07 17.08
CA LYS A 111 0.97 -9.89 16.56
C LYS A 111 0.97 -9.00 15.32
N ALA A 112 1.71 -7.90 15.34
CA ALA A 112 1.87 -7.01 14.19
C ALA A 112 2.40 -7.75 12.95
N ALA A 113 3.42 -8.59 13.12
CA ALA A 113 3.94 -9.43 12.03
C ALA A 113 2.91 -10.43 11.50
N TRP A 114 2.10 -11.02 12.38
CA TRP A 114 1.00 -11.90 11.96
C TRP A 114 -0.06 -11.14 11.15
N ILE A 115 -0.50 -9.97 11.62
CA ILE A 115 -1.48 -9.11 10.92
C ILE A 115 -0.92 -8.73 9.55
N MET A 116 0.33 -8.29 9.48
CA MET A 116 1.01 -7.95 8.22
C MET A 116 1.04 -9.14 7.25
N GLY A 117 1.27 -10.36 7.76
CA GLY A 117 1.18 -11.58 6.96
C GLY A 117 -0.23 -11.81 6.39
N GLN A 118 -1.28 -11.52 7.17
CA GLN A 118 -2.66 -11.60 6.68
C GLN A 118 -2.97 -10.52 5.64
N VAL A 119 -2.50 -9.29 5.83
CA VAL A 119 -2.65 -8.18 4.87
C VAL A 119 -2.00 -8.54 3.53
N GLN A 120 -0.75 -9.03 3.55
CA GLN A 120 -0.06 -9.50 2.35
C GLN A 120 -0.80 -10.66 1.67
N LYS A 121 -1.40 -11.56 2.47
CA LYS A 121 -2.22 -12.65 1.94
C LYS A 121 -3.49 -12.14 1.28
N ILE A 122 -4.18 -11.16 1.86
CA ILE A 122 -5.35 -10.52 1.24
C ILE A 122 -4.93 -9.91 -0.11
N ALA A 123 -3.87 -9.10 -0.15
CA ALA A 123 -3.38 -8.49 -1.40
C ALA A 123 -3.00 -9.54 -2.46
N LYS A 124 -2.27 -10.59 -2.05
CA LYS A 124 -1.87 -11.68 -2.97
C LYS A 124 -3.08 -12.45 -3.55
N ASP A 125 -4.12 -12.64 -2.75
CA ASP A 125 -5.37 -13.31 -3.16
C ASP A 125 -6.27 -12.36 -4.00
N SER A 126 -5.92 -11.07 -4.10
CA SER A 126 -6.80 -9.97 -4.53
C SER A 126 -6.09 -9.03 -5.54
N PRO A 127 -6.21 -9.28 -6.86
CA PRO A 127 -5.44 -8.62 -7.90
C PRO A 127 -5.48 -7.09 -7.96
N ALA A 128 -6.58 -6.49 -7.51
CA ALA A 128 -6.76 -5.04 -7.55
C ALA A 128 -6.61 -4.38 -6.17
N LEU A 129 -6.20 -5.15 -5.16
CA LEU A 129 -6.01 -4.64 -3.81
C LEU A 129 -4.53 -4.68 -3.45
N SER A 130 -3.93 -3.50 -3.27
CA SER A 130 -2.53 -3.39 -2.85
C SER A 130 -2.35 -3.77 -1.37
N VAL A 131 -1.12 -4.11 -0.98
CA VAL A 131 -0.74 -4.27 0.44
C VAL A 131 -1.05 -3.00 1.24
N ASP A 132 -0.88 -1.82 0.62
CA ASP A 132 -1.16 -0.53 1.25
C ASP A 132 -2.66 -0.39 1.58
N THR A 133 -3.52 -0.59 0.58
CA THR A 133 -4.99 -0.49 0.70
C THR A 133 -5.54 -1.54 1.67
N ALA A 134 -5.08 -2.79 1.56
CA ALA A 134 -5.51 -3.87 2.43
C ALA A 134 -5.14 -3.57 3.89
N GLY A 135 -3.91 -3.10 4.13
CA GLY A 135 -3.46 -2.77 5.48
C GLY A 135 -4.15 -1.53 6.03
N ALA A 136 -4.38 -0.50 5.22
CA ALA A 136 -5.14 0.69 5.62
C ALA A 136 -6.58 0.32 6.03
N GLY A 137 -7.23 -0.59 5.32
CA GLY A 137 -8.54 -1.12 5.69
C GLY A 137 -8.54 -1.81 7.04
N VAL A 138 -7.56 -2.69 7.30
CA VAL A 138 -7.42 -3.37 8.61
C VAL A 138 -7.12 -2.36 9.72
N GLN A 139 -6.20 -1.42 9.48
CA GLN A 139 -5.83 -0.38 10.45
C GLN A 139 -7.01 0.50 10.82
N SER A 140 -7.79 0.94 9.84
CA SER A 140 -8.98 1.76 10.06
C SER A 140 -9.95 1.04 11.00
N LEU A 141 -10.30 -0.21 10.70
CA LEU A 141 -11.21 -0.99 11.53
C LEU A 141 -10.67 -1.25 12.95
N MET A 142 -9.36 -1.48 13.08
CA MET A 142 -8.71 -1.62 14.40
C MET A 142 -8.70 -0.29 15.18
N ALA A 143 -8.52 0.85 14.50
CA ALA A 143 -8.60 2.18 15.12
C ALA A 143 -9.97 2.46 15.72
N TYR A 144 -11.02 1.86 15.16
CA TYR A 144 -12.39 1.89 15.69
C TYR A 144 -12.68 0.79 16.73
N GLY A 145 -11.64 0.13 17.27
CA GLY A 145 -11.75 -0.79 18.40
C GLY A 145 -12.10 -2.23 18.02
N MET A 146 -12.14 -2.59 16.74
CA MET A 146 -12.33 -3.99 16.34
C MET A 146 -11.09 -4.83 16.64
N SER A 147 -11.28 -6.10 16.97
CA SER A 147 -10.16 -7.05 17.06
C SER A 147 -9.47 -7.22 15.70
N ALA A 148 -8.19 -7.57 15.72
CA ALA A 148 -7.40 -7.79 14.51
C ALA A 148 -8.06 -8.85 13.60
N GLU A 149 -8.55 -9.95 14.18
CA GLU A 149 -9.21 -11.03 13.44
C GLU A 149 -10.48 -10.55 12.76
N LYS A 150 -11.30 -9.74 13.46
CA LYS A 150 -12.53 -9.17 12.90
C LYS A 150 -12.22 -8.15 11.81
N ALA A 151 -11.23 -7.28 12.03
CA ALA A 151 -10.77 -6.31 11.05
C ALA A 151 -10.31 -6.99 9.77
N ILE A 152 -9.40 -7.98 9.86
CA ILE A 152 -8.90 -8.77 8.72
C ILE A 152 -10.04 -9.43 7.95
N LYS A 153 -10.97 -10.09 8.67
CA LYS A 153 -12.12 -10.75 8.05
C LYS A 153 -13.00 -9.74 7.30
N LEU A 154 -13.31 -8.62 7.94
CA LEU A 154 -14.20 -7.62 7.39
C LEU A 154 -13.56 -6.88 6.21
N THR A 155 -12.26 -6.58 6.26
CA THR A 155 -11.48 -6.05 5.13
C THR A 155 -11.54 -6.98 3.92
N ARG A 156 -11.45 -8.30 4.10
CA ARG A 156 -11.56 -9.27 3.00
C ARG A 156 -12.96 -9.31 2.38
N ILE A 157 -14.00 -9.18 3.19
CA ILE A 157 -15.39 -9.15 2.70
C ILE A 157 -15.67 -7.83 1.99
N LEU A 158 -15.17 -6.74 2.56
CA LEU A 158 -15.23 -5.42 1.96
C LEU A 158 -14.48 -5.36 0.64
N SER A 159 -13.32 -6.03 0.51
CA SER A 159 -12.59 -6.07 -0.76
C SER A 159 -13.36 -6.82 -1.84
N ASP A 160 -14.04 -7.91 -1.51
CA ASP A 160 -14.94 -8.61 -2.42
C ASP A 160 -16.10 -7.70 -2.89
N GLN A 161 -16.69 -6.95 -1.96
CA GLN A 161 -17.72 -5.96 -2.26
C GLN A 161 -17.18 -4.82 -3.14
N ALA A 162 -16.02 -4.27 -2.81
CA ALA A 162 -15.39 -3.19 -3.57
C ALA A 162 -15.10 -3.61 -5.01
N ALA A 163 -14.53 -4.80 -5.23
CA ALA A 163 -14.30 -5.33 -6.58
C ALA A 163 -15.58 -5.57 -7.37
N ALA A 164 -16.69 -5.88 -6.70
CA ALA A 164 -17.98 -6.08 -7.35
C ALA A 164 -18.77 -4.78 -7.55
N SER A 165 -18.33 -3.66 -6.96
CA SER A 165 -19.07 -2.40 -6.98
C SER A 165 -19.01 -1.65 -8.30
N GLY A 166 -18.05 -1.99 -9.18
CA GLY A 166 -17.76 -1.26 -10.42
C GLY A 166 -17.12 0.12 -10.21
N LYS A 167 -16.72 0.45 -8.97
CA LYS A 167 -16.05 1.69 -8.59
C LYS A 167 -14.55 1.45 -8.39
N ASP A 168 -13.81 2.54 -8.21
CA ASP A 168 -12.42 2.49 -7.78
C ASP A 168 -12.31 1.74 -6.44
N ILE A 169 -11.44 0.72 -6.40
CA ILE A 169 -11.35 -0.20 -5.26
C ILE A 169 -10.70 0.46 -4.06
N ASP A 170 -9.68 1.29 -4.26
CA ASP A 170 -8.99 1.95 -3.15
C ASP A 170 -9.92 2.94 -2.45
N GLN A 171 -10.68 3.71 -3.23
CA GLN A 171 -11.72 4.60 -2.72
C GLN A 171 -12.84 3.82 -2.02
N SER A 172 -13.33 2.75 -2.64
CA SER A 172 -14.39 1.89 -2.07
C SER A 172 -13.97 1.27 -0.74
N MET A 173 -12.73 0.80 -0.65
CA MET A 173 -12.15 0.25 0.58
C MET A 173 -12.05 1.30 1.67
N SER A 174 -11.57 2.51 1.34
CA SER A 174 -11.46 3.62 2.28
C SER A 174 -12.82 4.02 2.84
N LEU A 175 -13.81 4.28 1.96
CA LEU A 175 -15.16 4.69 2.35
C LEU A 175 -15.89 3.59 3.14
N GLY A 176 -15.78 2.35 2.69
CA GLY A 176 -16.43 1.23 3.36
C GLY A 176 -15.84 0.92 4.73
N ALA A 177 -14.51 0.96 4.87
CA ALA A 177 -13.85 0.75 6.15
C ALA A 177 -14.17 1.88 7.13
N LEU A 178 -14.21 3.12 6.64
CA LEU A 178 -14.64 4.28 7.41
C LEU A 178 -16.07 4.10 7.94
N ALA A 179 -17.03 3.79 7.08
CA ALA A 179 -18.43 3.62 7.46
C ALA A 179 -18.62 2.46 8.47
N LEU A 180 -17.97 1.32 8.25
CA LEU A 180 -17.99 0.19 9.18
C LEU A 180 -17.36 0.53 10.53
N GLY A 181 -16.28 1.30 10.51
CA GLY A 181 -15.62 1.84 11.68
C GLY A 181 -16.50 2.81 12.47
N GLN A 182 -17.17 3.73 11.77
CA GLN A 182 -18.12 4.67 12.35
C GLN A 182 -19.31 3.95 13.00
N ILE A 183 -19.85 2.90 12.37
CA ILE A 183 -20.90 2.05 12.98
C ILE A 183 -20.40 1.44 14.29
N ALA A 184 -19.18 0.87 14.30
CA ALA A 184 -18.60 0.28 15.50
C ALA A 184 -18.41 1.31 16.61
N ALA A 185 -17.83 2.47 16.31
CA ALA A 185 -17.61 3.53 17.30
C ALA A 185 -18.89 4.17 17.81
N LYS A 186 -19.89 4.38 16.94
CA LYS A 186 -21.21 4.92 17.34
C LYS A 186 -22.04 3.90 18.12
N GLY A 187 -21.70 2.61 18.04
CA GLY A 187 -22.45 1.52 18.67
C GLY A 187 -23.81 1.23 18.03
N LYS A 188 -24.13 1.88 16.91
CA LYS A 188 -25.41 1.75 16.19
C LYS A 188 -25.25 2.03 14.69
N LEU A 189 -26.14 1.49 13.88
CA LEU A 189 -26.27 1.82 12.47
C LEU A 189 -27.12 3.08 12.30
N SER A 190 -26.57 4.12 11.67
CA SER A 190 -27.31 5.30 11.26
C SER A 190 -27.51 5.34 9.74
N ALA A 191 -28.41 6.23 9.29
CA ALA A 191 -28.70 6.42 7.87
C ALA A 191 -27.47 6.93 7.10
N GLU A 192 -26.59 7.67 7.77
CA GLU A 192 -25.37 8.23 7.17
C GLU A 192 -24.38 7.12 6.77
N GLU A 193 -24.01 6.22 7.69
CA GLU A 193 -23.08 5.14 7.35
C GLU A 193 -23.69 4.14 6.39
N LEU A 194 -25.00 3.88 6.50
CA LEU A 194 -25.66 3.06 5.49
C LEU A 194 -25.60 3.73 4.11
N GLY A 195 -25.83 5.04 4.05
CA GLY A 195 -25.66 5.84 2.84
C GLY A 195 -24.26 5.69 2.25
N GLN A 196 -23.23 5.92 3.07
CA GLN A 196 -21.82 5.75 2.67
C GLN A 196 -21.51 4.33 2.17
N LEU A 197 -22.10 3.28 2.77
CA LEU A 197 -21.91 1.91 2.27
C LEU A 197 -22.66 1.65 0.95
N THR A 198 -23.88 2.18 0.82
CA THR A 198 -24.66 2.04 -0.41
C THR A 198 -24.03 2.81 -1.57
N GLU A 199 -23.50 4.00 -1.31
CA GLU A 199 -22.87 4.87 -2.31
C GLU A 199 -21.42 4.48 -2.56
N GLY A 200 -20.64 4.25 -1.50
CA GLY A 200 -19.21 3.99 -1.58
C GLY A 200 -18.89 2.60 -2.09
N VAL A 201 -19.67 1.58 -1.71
CA VAL A 201 -19.39 0.18 -2.07
C VAL A 201 -20.58 -0.56 -2.69
N ALA A 202 -21.60 0.17 -3.15
CA ALA A 202 -22.79 -0.40 -3.79
C ALA A 202 -23.54 -1.42 -2.90
N LEU A 203 -23.49 -1.28 -1.56
CA LEU A 203 -24.15 -2.21 -0.65
C LEU A 203 -25.68 -2.18 -0.84
N ASN A 204 -26.31 -3.33 -1.02
CA ASN A 204 -27.77 -3.41 -1.08
C ASN A 204 -28.40 -3.30 0.32
N ARG A 205 -29.00 -2.14 0.61
CA ARG A 205 -29.68 -1.87 1.90
C ARG A 205 -30.78 -2.87 2.25
N ASN A 206 -31.49 -3.41 1.25
CA ASN A 206 -32.60 -4.33 1.48
C ASN A 206 -32.09 -5.70 1.97
N LEU A 207 -30.88 -6.10 1.55
CA LEU A 207 -30.23 -7.30 2.09
C LEU A 207 -29.84 -7.10 3.56
N VAL A 208 -29.41 -5.90 3.95
CA VAL A 208 -29.13 -5.59 5.37
C VAL A 208 -30.39 -5.71 6.20
N ALA A 209 -31.50 -5.08 5.78
CA ALA A 209 -32.79 -5.17 6.46
C ALA A 209 -33.26 -6.64 6.59
N LYS A 210 -33.18 -7.40 5.50
CA LYS A 210 -33.54 -8.83 5.48
C LYS A 210 -32.69 -9.66 6.44
N ASN A 211 -31.38 -9.39 6.51
CA ASN A 211 -30.48 -10.10 7.42
C ASN A 211 -30.68 -9.71 8.91
N LEU A 212 -31.36 -8.59 9.18
CA LEU A 212 -31.85 -8.21 10.51
C LEU A 212 -33.26 -8.75 10.81
N GLY A 213 -33.89 -9.46 9.87
CA GLY A 213 -35.26 -9.96 10.02
C GLY A 213 -36.34 -8.87 9.96
N MET A 214 -36.02 -7.69 9.44
CA MET A 214 -36.91 -6.53 9.41
C MET A 214 -37.49 -6.31 8.01
N SER A 215 -38.73 -5.82 7.96
CA SER A 215 -39.27 -5.24 6.72
C SER A 215 -38.56 -3.92 6.38
N GLY A 216 -38.65 -3.45 5.13
CA GLY A 216 -38.03 -2.17 4.73
C GLY A 216 -38.55 -0.97 5.55
N ALA A 217 -39.85 -0.94 5.85
CA ALA A 217 -40.47 0.11 6.65
C ALA A 217 -40.05 0.04 8.13
N GLU A 218 -40.00 -1.18 8.69
CA GLU A 218 -39.52 -1.40 10.06
C GLU A 218 -38.05 -1.03 10.20
N PHE A 219 -37.21 -1.44 9.26
CA PHE A 219 -35.79 -1.13 9.24
C PHE A 219 -35.55 0.39 9.23
N ALA A 220 -36.26 1.14 8.35
CA ALA A 220 -36.18 2.59 8.32
C ALA A 220 -36.60 3.22 9.65
N LYS A 221 -37.70 2.74 10.26
CA LYS A 221 -38.20 3.22 11.56
C LYS A 221 -37.21 2.95 12.69
N GLN A 222 -36.67 1.74 12.78
CA GLN A 222 -35.72 1.35 13.84
C GLN A 222 -34.39 2.10 13.70
N MET A 223 -33.93 2.33 12.47
CA MET A 223 -32.74 3.11 12.19
C MET A 223 -32.91 4.58 12.57
N ALA A 224 -34.05 5.20 12.20
CA ALA A 224 -34.37 6.58 12.58
C ALA A 224 -34.45 6.74 14.11
N ALA A 225 -34.95 5.70 14.81
CA ALA A 225 -34.95 5.65 16.27
C ALA A 225 -33.58 5.32 16.89
N GLY A 226 -32.54 5.04 16.09
CA GLY A 226 -31.21 4.68 16.56
C GLY A 226 -31.14 3.32 17.29
N LYS A 227 -32.11 2.43 17.05
CA LYS A 227 -32.30 1.17 17.78
C LYS A 227 -31.57 -0.03 17.16
N ILE A 228 -30.95 0.15 16.01
CA ILE A 228 -30.17 -0.92 15.36
C ILE A 228 -28.75 -0.89 15.91
N ALA A 229 -28.47 -1.72 16.91
CA ALA A 229 -27.17 -1.78 17.55
C ALA A 229 -26.08 -2.29 16.59
N ALA A 230 -24.84 -1.82 16.76
CA ALA A 230 -23.71 -2.20 15.91
C ALA A 230 -23.41 -3.71 15.97
N VAL A 231 -23.65 -4.33 17.12
CA VAL A 231 -23.48 -5.78 17.35
C VAL A 231 -24.38 -6.62 16.45
N ASP A 232 -25.54 -6.09 16.04
CA ASP A 232 -26.46 -6.73 15.10
C ASP A 232 -26.23 -6.24 13.66
N ALA A 233 -25.98 -4.94 13.50
CA ALA A 233 -25.80 -4.30 12.20
C ALA A 233 -24.57 -4.81 11.45
N ILE A 234 -23.41 -4.88 12.10
CA ILE A 234 -22.15 -5.26 11.43
C ILE A 234 -22.24 -6.69 10.89
N PRO A 235 -22.71 -7.70 11.65
CA PRO A 235 -22.96 -9.04 11.10
C PRO A 235 -23.99 -9.06 9.97
N ALA A 236 -25.05 -8.27 10.04
CA ALA A 236 -26.06 -8.20 8.97
C ALA A 236 -25.49 -7.59 7.67
N ILE A 237 -24.67 -6.54 7.80
CA ILE A 237 -23.93 -5.92 6.69
C ILE A 237 -22.92 -6.91 6.11
N GLU A 238 -22.17 -7.61 6.97
CA GLU A 238 -21.22 -8.65 6.56
C GLU A 238 -21.91 -9.72 5.69
N LYS A 239 -23.06 -10.24 6.16
CA LYS A 239 -23.86 -11.21 5.42
C LYS A 239 -24.39 -10.64 4.10
N ALA A 240 -24.82 -9.38 4.08
CA ALA A 240 -25.31 -8.72 2.88
C ALA A 240 -24.21 -8.59 1.82
N MET A 241 -23.01 -8.16 2.20
CA MET A 241 -21.85 -8.09 1.30
C MET A 241 -21.46 -9.48 0.77
N GLN A 242 -21.47 -10.50 1.61
CA GLN A 242 -21.20 -11.87 1.18
C GLN A 242 -22.25 -12.40 0.21
N GLN A 243 -23.54 -12.16 0.46
CA GLN A 243 -24.62 -12.57 -0.44
C GLN A 243 -24.50 -11.89 -1.81
N GLN A 244 -24.11 -10.61 -1.82
CA GLN A 244 -24.03 -9.80 -3.03
C GLN A 244 -22.75 -10.08 -3.85
N SER A 245 -21.62 -10.21 -3.17
CA SER A 245 -20.31 -9.99 -3.81
C SER A 245 -19.27 -11.06 -3.51
N ARG A 246 -19.63 -12.17 -2.86
CA ARG A 246 -18.68 -13.27 -2.60
C ARG A 246 -17.94 -13.67 -3.88
N GLY A 247 -16.61 -13.72 -3.78
CA GLY A 247 -15.73 -14.02 -4.91
C GLY A 247 -15.61 -12.87 -5.93
N GLY A 248 -15.99 -11.64 -5.57
CA GLY A 248 -15.85 -10.45 -6.40
C GLY A 248 -14.39 -10.24 -6.84
N GLN A 249 -13.44 -10.36 -5.91
CA GLN A 249 -12.02 -10.26 -6.24
C GLN A 249 -11.57 -11.38 -7.18
N ALA A 250 -12.08 -12.61 -7.00
CA ALA A 250 -11.75 -13.74 -7.88
C ALA A 250 -12.31 -13.57 -9.30
N ARG A 251 -13.45 -12.90 -9.46
CA ARG A 251 -13.98 -12.54 -10.78
C ARG A 251 -13.16 -11.43 -11.42
N LEU A 252 -12.84 -10.38 -10.66
CA LEU A 252 -11.97 -9.30 -11.13
C LEU A 252 -10.58 -9.83 -11.52
N ALA A 253 -10.05 -10.81 -10.79
CA ALA A 253 -8.80 -11.49 -11.11
C ALA A 253 -8.71 -12.13 -12.48
N ARG A 254 -9.86 -12.47 -13.06
CA ARG A 254 -9.94 -13.10 -14.38
C ARG A 254 -10.04 -12.07 -15.50
N THR A 255 -10.27 -10.79 -15.19
CA THR A 255 -10.27 -9.72 -16.20
C THR A 255 -8.84 -9.31 -16.53
N THR A 256 -8.66 -8.67 -17.69
CA THR A 256 -7.36 -8.15 -18.12
C THR A 256 -6.79 -7.15 -17.11
N GLU A 257 -7.62 -6.23 -16.61
CA GLU A 257 -7.25 -5.26 -15.58
C GLU A 257 -6.77 -5.96 -14.29
N GLY A 258 -7.53 -6.95 -13.81
CA GLY A 258 -7.13 -7.72 -12.64
C GLY A 258 -5.84 -8.50 -12.86
N GLN A 259 -5.62 -9.09 -14.04
CA GLN A 259 -4.36 -9.78 -14.33
C GLN A 259 -3.15 -8.83 -14.30
N PHE A 260 -3.29 -7.62 -14.85
CA PHE A 260 -2.26 -6.59 -14.76
C PHE A 260 -2.03 -6.12 -13.32
N GLY A 261 -3.10 -5.87 -12.56
CA GLY A 261 -3.01 -5.53 -11.14
C GLY A 261 -2.28 -6.60 -10.32
N LYS A 262 -2.61 -7.89 -10.55
CA LYS A 262 -1.92 -9.02 -9.91
C LYS A 262 -0.43 -9.02 -10.20
N LEU A 263 -0.06 -8.81 -11.47
CA LEU A 263 1.33 -8.77 -11.89
C LEU A 263 2.07 -7.61 -11.22
N GLN A 264 1.45 -6.43 -11.16
CA GLN A 264 2.00 -5.26 -10.50
C GLN A 264 2.21 -5.48 -9.01
N ASP A 265 1.26 -6.11 -8.31
CA ASP A 265 1.38 -6.41 -6.88
C ASP A 265 2.48 -7.45 -6.63
N VAL A 266 2.49 -8.57 -7.37
CA VAL A 266 3.54 -9.59 -7.27
C VAL A 266 4.93 -8.98 -7.52
N TRP A 267 5.04 -8.13 -8.54
CA TRP A 267 6.29 -7.42 -8.85
C TRP A 267 6.70 -6.47 -7.73
N SER A 268 5.77 -5.68 -7.18
CA SER A 268 6.05 -4.72 -6.12
C SER A 268 6.49 -5.41 -4.83
N GLN A 269 5.87 -6.54 -4.48
CA GLN A 269 6.28 -7.37 -3.35
C GLN A 269 7.66 -8.00 -3.58
N ALA A 270 7.94 -8.50 -4.79
CA ALA A 270 9.25 -9.04 -5.13
C ALA A 270 10.34 -7.97 -5.07
N ALA A 271 10.09 -6.78 -5.64
CA ALA A 271 10.98 -5.62 -5.56
C ALA A 271 11.22 -5.20 -4.09
N GLY A 272 10.18 -5.19 -3.26
CA GLY A 272 10.31 -4.94 -1.82
C GLY A 272 11.28 -5.92 -1.15
N LYS A 273 11.06 -7.22 -1.34
CA LYS A 273 11.95 -8.27 -0.80
C LYS A 273 13.39 -8.15 -1.29
N LEU A 274 13.60 -7.92 -2.59
CA LEU A 274 14.92 -7.77 -3.20
C LEU A 274 15.68 -6.54 -2.68
N THR A 275 14.96 -5.44 -2.45
CA THR A 275 15.57 -4.16 -2.04
C THR A 275 15.69 -4.02 -0.53
N LYS A 276 15.04 -4.88 0.27
CA LYS A 276 15.00 -4.76 1.73
C LYS A 276 16.39 -4.64 2.40
N PRO A 277 17.39 -5.48 2.08
CA PRO A 277 18.72 -5.33 2.70
C PRO A 277 19.36 -3.97 2.43
N PHE A 278 19.15 -3.42 1.23
CA PHE A 278 19.65 -2.10 0.83
C PHE A 278 18.86 -0.98 1.53
N TYR A 279 17.53 -1.09 1.59
CA TYR A 279 16.66 -0.18 2.33
C TYR A 279 17.05 -0.09 3.81
N ASP A 280 17.20 -1.23 4.48
CA ASP A 280 17.59 -1.28 5.89
C ASP A 280 19.00 -0.69 6.11
N ALA A 281 19.93 -0.91 5.18
CA ALA A 281 21.28 -0.34 5.23
C ALA A 281 21.27 1.19 5.05
N ALA A 282 20.48 1.71 4.11
CA ALA A 282 20.29 3.13 3.88
C ALA A 282 19.68 3.81 5.12
N GLY A 283 18.66 3.20 5.73
CA GLY A 283 18.05 3.67 6.97
C GLY A 283 19.05 3.75 8.13
N ARG A 284 19.88 2.71 8.34
CA ARG A 284 20.94 2.73 9.36
C ARG A 284 22.01 3.81 9.11
N LEU A 285 22.32 4.10 7.86
CA LEU A 285 23.25 5.18 7.52
C LEU A 285 22.63 6.54 7.83
N ALA A 286 21.38 6.76 7.42
CA ALA A 286 20.64 7.98 7.70
C ALA A 286 20.53 8.25 9.20
N GLY A 287 20.20 7.23 10.01
CA GLY A 287 20.18 7.34 11.47
C GLY A 287 21.52 7.77 12.05
N ARG A 288 22.62 7.10 11.67
CA ARG A 288 23.97 7.48 12.13
C ARG A 288 24.40 8.89 11.71
N LEU A 289 23.96 9.36 10.54
CA LEU A 289 24.23 10.73 10.09
C LEU A 289 23.42 11.74 10.93
N ALA A 290 22.14 11.45 11.17
CA ALA A 290 21.28 12.27 12.02
C ALA A 290 21.84 12.39 13.44
N ASP A 291 22.28 11.27 14.05
CA ASP A 291 22.90 11.28 15.38
C ASP A 291 24.18 12.13 15.42
N ARG A 292 25.01 12.05 14.36
CA ARG A 292 26.23 12.86 14.26
C ARG A 292 25.92 14.34 14.10
N LEU A 293 24.95 14.71 13.27
CA LEU A 293 24.52 16.10 13.07
C LEU A 293 23.83 16.67 14.32
N GLY A 294 23.07 15.84 15.06
CA GLY A 294 22.45 16.22 16.32
C GLY A 294 23.46 16.46 17.45
N ASN A 295 24.60 15.76 17.42
CA ASN A 295 25.71 15.94 18.36
C ASN A 295 26.66 17.09 18.01
N VAL A 296 26.47 17.74 16.85
CA VAL A 296 27.17 18.99 16.53
C VAL A 296 26.56 20.12 17.36
N LYS A 297 27.37 20.74 18.24
CA LYS A 297 26.98 21.98 18.92
C LYS A 297 27.02 23.14 17.93
N TRP A 298 25.92 23.34 17.21
CA TRP A 298 25.77 24.40 16.20
C TRP A 298 26.05 25.81 16.74
N GLU A 299 25.88 26.01 18.05
CA GLU A 299 26.22 27.26 18.76
C GLU A 299 27.73 27.62 18.71
N ASN A 300 28.61 26.62 18.61
CA ASN A 300 30.06 26.83 18.55
C ASN A 300 30.55 27.16 17.13
N LEU A 301 29.80 26.78 16.09
CA LEU A 301 30.13 27.11 14.70
C LEU A 301 29.77 28.56 14.36
N GLY A 302 28.68 29.10 14.93
CA GLY A 302 28.32 30.51 14.77
C GLY A 302 29.35 31.47 15.37
N LYS A 303 29.97 31.10 16.51
CA LYS A 303 31.01 31.94 17.15
C LYS A 303 32.36 31.91 16.42
N GLN A 304 32.64 30.88 15.61
CA GLN A 304 33.87 30.78 14.80
C GLN A 304 33.70 31.29 13.37
N ALA A 305 32.47 31.38 12.85
CA ALA A 305 32.18 31.92 11.52
C ALA A 305 32.01 33.44 11.49
N PHE A 306 31.77 34.07 12.65
CA PHE A 306 31.54 35.51 12.80
C PHE A 306 32.49 36.20 13.81
N ALA A 307 33.61 35.55 14.16
CA ALA A 307 34.75 36.16 14.84
C ALA A 307 35.92 36.28 13.85
#